data_AF-A0A9W8R153-F1
#
_entry.id   AF-A0A9W8R153-F1
#
_cell.length_a   1.000
_cell.length_b   1.000
_cell.length_c   1.000
_cell.angle_alpha   90.00
_cell.angle_beta   90.00
_cell.angle_gamma   90.00
#
_symmetry.space_group_name_H-M   'P 1'
#
loop_
_entity.id
_entity.type
_entity.pdbx_description
1 polymer ?
#
loop_
_entity_poly.entity_id
_entity_poly.type
_entity_poly.pdbx_seq_one_letter_code
_entity_poly.pdbx_strand_id
1 'polypeptide(L)'
;MADIRQNADGVVRFVCPADPDVKLPYIVAEEDSGPIVKALLQEPAGRNLIGYREWLTTREVTSIFTKVTGLKAEPILRPKEHFELFIPKDLQVEIKDNFDYFNEFGYEGRDDPTVIHPRDLKSPPTLETAEDYLKKQDWTKILSA
;
A
#
# COMPACT_ATOMS: atom_id res chain seq x y z
N MET A 1 -4.52 2.42 -3.16
CA MET A 1 -5.86 1.80 -3.13
C MET A 1 -6.02 1.01 -4.42
N ALA A 2 -5.72 -0.29 -4.38
CA ALA A 2 -5.98 -1.16 -5.52
C ALA A 2 -7.48 -1.42 -5.60
N ASP A 3 -7.99 -1.53 -6.80
CA ASP A 3 -9.34 -1.95 -7.08
C ASP A 3 -9.38 -3.49 -7.05
N ILE A 4 -10.00 -4.05 -6.01
CA ILE A 4 -9.98 -5.48 -5.72
C ILE A 4 -11.28 -6.11 -6.20
N ARG A 5 -11.22 -7.05 -7.15
CA ARG A 5 -12.40 -7.69 -7.76
C ARG A 5 -12.18 -9.16 -8.00
N GLN A 6 -13.21 -9.99 -7.87
CA GLN A 6 -13.15 -11.39 -8.30
C GLN A 6 -13.60 -11.54 -9.75
N ASN A 7 -12.89 -12.34 -10.56
CA ASN A 7 -13.30 -12.66 -11.92
C ASN A 7 -14.23 -13.90 -11.97
N ALA A 8 -14.72 -14.26 -13.17
CA ALA A 8 -15.61 -15.41 -13.36
C ALA A 8 -14.98 -16.77 -12.98
N ASP A 9 -13.64 -16.87 -12.99
CA ASP A 9 -12.89 -18.07 -12.60
C ASP A 9 -12.63 -18.14 -11.09
N GLY A 10 -13.13 -17.16 -10.31
CA GLY A 10 -12.92 -17.08 -8.87
C GLY A 10 -11.55 -16.50 -8.45
N VAL A 11 -10.75 -15.97 -9.38
CA VAL A 11 -9.46 -15.34 -9.09
C VAL A 11 -9.66 -13.89 -8.66
N VAL A 12 -9.06 -13.52 -7.54
CA VAL A 12 -9.10 -12.15 -7.00
C VAL A 12 -8.02 -11.30 -7.66
N ARG A 13 -8.42 -10.20 -8.30
CA ARG A 13 -7.55 -9.29 -9.03
C ARG A 13 -7.34 -8.02 -8.26
N PHE A 14 -6.10 -7.68 -8.00
CA PHE A 14 -5.67 -6.41 -7.42
C PHE A 14 -5.27 -5.50 -8.57
N VAL A 15 -6.20 -4.64 -9.00
CA VAL A 15 -6.00 -3.77 -10.17
C VAL A 15 -5.41 -2.45 -9.73
N CYS A 16 -4.25 -2.09 -10.29
CA CYS A 16 -3.57 -0.83 -9.98
C CYS A 16 -2.82 -0.30 -11.22
N PRO A 17 -2.67 1.03 -11.39
CA PRO A 17 -1.76 1.61 -12.39
C PRO A 17 -0.29 1.56 -12.00
N ALA A 18 0.02 1.30 -10.72
CA ALA A 18 1.39 1.08 -10.28
C ALA A 18 1.93 -0.24 -10.83
N ASP A 19 3.19 -0.24 -11.26
CA ASP A 19 3.95 -1.45 -11.57
C ASP A 19 3.86 -2.42 -10.37
N PRO A 20 3.45 -3.68 -10.58
CA PRO A 20 3.32 -4.65 -9.51
C PRO A 20 4.59 -4.90 -8.70
N ASP A 21 5.77 -4.55 -9.22
CA ASP A 21 7.09 -4.70 -8.61
C ASP A 21 7.60 -3.43 -7.90
N VAL A 22 6.91 -2.30 -8.04
CA VAL A 22 7.20 -1.09 -7.24
C VAL A 22 6.75 -1.31 -5.81
N LYS A 23 7.62 -0.99 -4.85
CA LYS A 23 7.29 -1.03 -3.43
C LYS A 23 6.52 0.21 -3.00
N LEU A 24 5.47 -0.01 -2.22
CA LEU A 24 4.61 1.03 -1.66
C LEU A 24 4.55 0.88 -0.13
N PRO A 25 4.40 2.00 0.61
CA PRO A 25 4.13 1.97 2.05
C PRO A 25 2.68 1.58 2.31
N TYR A 26 2.48 0.42 2.92
CA TYR A 26 1.19 0.03 3.44
C TYR A 26 1.07 0.45 4.90
N ILE A 27 -0.06 1.07 5.23
CA ILE A 27 -0.39 1.56 6.57
C ILE A 27 -1.86 1.30 6.86
N VAL A 28 -2.18 0.96 8.11
CA VAL A 28 -3.53 1.03 8.66
C VAL A 28 -3.56 2.26 9.55
N ALA A 29 -4.09 3.35 9.00
CA ALA A 29 -3.92 4.69 9.56
C ALA A 29 -4.40 4.78 11.02
N GLU A 30 -5.49 4.08 11.34
CA GLU A 30 -6.14 4.04 12.65
C GLU A 30 -5.28 3.34 13.72
N GLU A 31 -4.47 2.36 13.34
CA GLU A 31 -3.63 1.57 14.25
C GLU A 31 -2.19 2.13 14.31
N ASP A 32 -1.65 2.56 13.17
CA ASP A 32 -0.21 2.77 12.99
C ASP A 32 0.23 4.21 13.20
N SER A 33 -0.61 5.19 12.84
CA SER A 33 -0.20 6.61 12.81
C SER A 33 0.25 7.09 14.20
N GLY A 34 -0.49 6.73 15.25
CA GLY A 34 -0.19 7.13 16.63
C GLY A 34 1.19 6.63 17.11
N PRO A 35 1.45 5.30 17.08
CA PRO A 35 2.76 4.75 17.43
C PRO A 35 3.91 5.30 16.59
N ILE A 36 3.73 5.47 15.27
CA ILE A 36 4.75 6.01 14.37
C ILE A 36 5.08 7.46 14.74
N VAL A 37 4.07 8.31 14.92
CA VAL A 37 4.28 9.71 15.33
C VAL A 37 4.94 9.79 16.70
N LYS A 38 4.51 8.95 17.65
CA LYS A 38 5.14 8.89 18.98
C LYS A 38 6.63 8.54 18.92
N ALA A 39 7.01 7.61 18.05
CA ALA A 39 8.41 7.25 17.84
C ALA A 39 9.19 8.39 17.18
N LEU A 40 8.61 9.06 16.17
CA LEU A 40 9.22 10.21 15.51
C LEU A 40 9.49 11.38 16.48
N LEU A 41 8.62 11.60 17.47
CA LEU A 41 8.83 12.63 18.50
C LEU A 41 10.08 12.41 19.37
N GLN A 42 10.67 11.20 19.36
CA GLN A 42 11.92 10.91 20.07
C GLN A 42 13.18 11.19 19.22
N GLU A 43 12.99 11.47 17.93
CA GLU A 43 14.07 11.85 17.02
C GLU A 43 14.41 13.34 17.14
N PRO A 44 15.62 13.77 16.72
CA PRO A 44 15.93 15.17 16.54
C PRO A 44 14.95 15.84 15.57
N ALA A 45 14.72 17.15 15.74
CA ALA A 45 13.90 17.92 14.80
C ALA A 45 14.46 17.89 13.37
N GLY A 46 13.57 18.02 12.37
CA GLY A 46 13.94 18.08 10.96
C GLY A 46 14.07 16.72 10.25
N ARG A 47 13.58 15.63 10.86
CA ARG A 47 13.58 14.29 10.28
C ARG A 47 12.30 14.06 9.45
N ASN A 48 12.44 13.59 8.22
CA ASN A 48 11.33 13.23 7.35
C ASN A 48 11.14 11.71 7.35
N LEU A 49 10.09 11.22 8.00
CA LEU A 49 9.79 9.79 8.11
C LEU A 49 8.64 9.41 7.19
N ILE A 50 8.79 8.33 6.41
CA ILE A 50 7.63 7.69 5.77
C ILE A 50 7.00 6.74 6.78
N GLY A 51 5.75 7.01 7.14
CA GLY A 51 4.99 6.16 8.05
C GLY A 51 4.37 4.96 7.34
N TYR A 52 4.82 3.76 7.68
CA TYR A 52 4.23 2.51 7.19
C TYR A 52 4.43 1.37 8.17
N ARG A 53 3.60 0.32 8.07
CA ARG A 53 3.82 -0.96 8.75
C ARG A 53 4.68 -1.91 7.93
N GLU A 54 4.44 -1.96 6.62
CA GLU A 54 5.22 -2.80 5.70
C GLU A 54 5.47 -2.09 4.37
N TRP A 55 6.62 -2.40 3.78
CA TRP A 55 7.09 -1.87 2.50
C TRP A 55 7.06 -2.99 1.46
N LEU A 56 5.93 -3.06 0.74
CA LEU A 56 5.57 -4.22 -0.07
C LEU A 56 5.27 -3.84 -1.52
N THR A 57 5.55 -4.77 -2.41
CA THR A 57 5.07 -4.79 -3.79
C THR A 57 3.62 -5.31 -3.85
N THR A 58 2.91 -5.02 -4.94
CA THR A 58 1.54 -5.56 -5.12
C THR A 58 1.58 -7.10 -5.30
N ARG A 59 2.68 -7.65 -5.85
CA ARG A 59 2.90 -9.11 -5.91
C ARG A 59 3.02 -9.74 -4.53
N GLU A 60 3.73 -9.09 -3.60
CA GLU A 60 3.84 -9.57 -2.22
C GLU A 60 2.47 -9.52 -1.52
N VAL A 61 1.72 -8.43 -1.67
CA VAL A 61 0.37 -8.31 -1.08
C VAL A 61 -0.58 -9.40 -1.59
N THR A 62 -0.61 -9.67 -2.90
CA THR A 62 -1.45 -10.73 -3.47
C THR A 62 -1.03 -12.14 -3.03
N SER A 63 0.27 -12.34 -2.78
CA SER A 63 0.79 -13.59 -2.21
C SER A 63 0.36 -13.77 -0.75
N ILE A 64 0.45 -12.72 0.07
CA ILE A 64 -0.02 -12.73 1.47
C ILE A 64 -1.54 -12.95 1.50
N PHE A 65 -2.29 -12.26 0.63
CA PHE A 65 -3.73 -12.45 0.50
C PHE A 65 -4.09 -13.90 0.17
N THR A 66 -3.40 -14.52 -0.78
CA THR A 66 -3.61 -15.93 -1.15
C THR A 66 -3.32 -16.84 0.04
N LYS A 67 -2.23 -16.59 0.77
CA LYS A 67 -1.87 -17.34 1.98
C LYS A 67 -2.95 -17.24 3.07
N VAL A 68 -3.49 -16.03 3.29
CA VAL A 68 -4.48 -15.77 4.35
C VAL A 68 -5.86 -16.32 4.02
N THR A 69 -6.29 -16.17 2.78
CA THR A 69 -7.68 -16.47 2.37
C THR A 69 -7.84 -17.83 1.70
N GLY A 70 -6.75 -18.41 1.19
CA GLY A 70 -6.79 -19.59 0.31
C GLY A 70 -7.29 -19.30 -1.11
N LEU A 71 -7.71 -18.06 -1.41
CA LEU A 71 -8.18 -17.66 -2.73
C LEU A 71 -7.00 -17.31 -3.62
N LYS A 72 -6.99 -17.81 -4.85
CA LYS A 72 -5.98 -17.40 -5.84
C LYS A 72 -6.12 -15.90 -6.11
N ALA A 73 -5.03 -15.16 -6.01
CA ALA A 73 -4.98 -13.74 -6.35
C ALA A 73 -3.86 -13.40 -7.34
N GLU A 74 -4.07 -12.33 -8.11
CA GLU A 74 -3.09 -11.81 -9.06
C GLU A 74 -3.09 -10.27 -9.09
N PRO A 75 -1.93 -9.63 -9.24
CA PRO A 75 -1.85 -8.21 -9.51
C PRO A 75 -2.10 -7.95 -11.00
N ILE A 76 -2.91 -6.95 -11.30
CA ILE A 76 -3.21 -6.53 -12.67
C ILE A 76 -2.74 -5.08 -12.85
N LEU A 77 -1.73 -4.91 -13.69
CA LEU A 77 -1.34 -3.60 -14.17
C LEU A 77 -2.41 -3.11 -15.16
N ARG A 78 -3.09 -2.01 -14.81
CA ARG A 78 -4.03 -1.34 -15.71
C ARG A 78 -3.49 0.05 -16.07
N PRO A 79 -3.35 0.40 -17.35
CA PRO A 79 -2.95 1.75 -17.75
C PRO A 79 -3.84 2.81 -17.08
N LYS A 80 -3.24 3.93 -16.66
CA LYS A 80 -3.93 4.98 -15.89
C LYS A 80 -5.11 5.58 -16.66
N GLU A 81 -5.07 5.56 -17.99
CA GLU A 81 -6.14 6.01 -18.89
C GLU A 81 -7.43 5.19 -18.70
N HIS A 82 -7.29 3.93 -18.33
CA HIS A 82 -8.40 2.99 -18.12
C HIS A 82 -8.71 2.76 -16.63
N PHE A 83 -7.95 3.40 -15.73
CA PHE A 83 -8.20 3.33 -14.30
C PHE A 83 -9.16 4.45 -13.89
N GLU A 84 -10.41 4.07 -13.64
CA GLU A 84 -11.44 5.01 -13.18
C GLU A 84 -11.71 4.78 -11.69
N LEU A 85 -11.62 5.87 -10.92
CA LEU A 85 -11.99 5.89 -9.52
C LEU A 85 -13.29 6.67 -9.36
N PHE A 86 -14.16 6.23 -8.45
CA PHE A 86 -15.42 6.92 -8.16
C PHE A 86 -15.19 8.12 -7.20
N ILE A 87 -14.42 9.10 -7.66
CA ILE A 87 -14.01 10.30 -6.91
C ILE A 87 -14.05 11.54 -7.84
N PRO A 88 -13.97 12.78 -7.31
CA PRO A 88 -13.94 14.00 -8.13
C PRO A 88 -12.84 13.97 -9.20
N LYS A 89 -13.13 14.49 -10.40
CA LYS A 89 -12.22 14.41 -11.56
C LYS A 89 -10.83 14.97 -11.27
N ASP A 90 -10.76 16.12 -10.60
CA ASP A 90 -9.48 16.76 -10.28
C ASP A 90 -8.62 15.86 -9.38
N LEU A 91 -9.25 15.17 -8.41
CA LEU A 91 -8.55 14.20 -7.56
C LEU A 91 -8.12 12.94 -8.33
N GLN A 92 -8.88 12.54 -9.37
CA GLN A 92 -8.46 11.42 -10.22
C GLN A 92 -7.18 11.74 -11.00
N VAL A 93 -7.03 12.98 -11.47
CA VAL A 93 -5.81 13.41 -12.19
C VAL A 93 -4.61 13.30 -11.25
N GLU A 94 -4.70 13.89 -10.06
CA GLU A 94 -3.63 13.84 -9.05
C GLU A 94 -3.24 12.41 -8.65
N ILE A 95 -4.22 11.52 -8.42
CA ILE A 95 -3.93 10.12 -8.09
C ILE A 95 -3.26 9.38 -9.24
N LYS A 96 -3.66 9.66 -10.49
CA LYS A 96 -3.04 9.05 -11.67
C LYS A 96 -1.60 9.50 -11.86
N ASP A 97 -1.33 10.80 -11.66
CA ASP A 97 0.02 11.34 -11.76
C ASP A 97 0.93 10.82 -10.63
N ASN A 98 0.37 10.60 -9.43
CA ASN A 98 1.09 9.91 -8.35
C ASN A 98 1.54 8.50 -8.74
N PHE A 99 0.69 7.71 -9.43
CA PHE A 99 1.09 6.38 -9.89
C PHE A 99 2.21 6.42 -10.92
N ASP A 100 2.21 7.39 -11.83
CA ASP A 100 3.33 7.59 -12.76
C ASP A 100 4.61 7.95 -12.02
N TYR A 101 4.51 8.84 -11.03
CA TYR A 101 5.64 9.17 -10.17
C TYR A 101 6.18 7.93 -9.45
N PHE A 102 5.31 7.08 -8.90
CA PHE A 102 5.75 5.85 -8.23
C PHE A 102 6.43 4.87 -9.21
N ASN A 103 5.94 4.80 -10.44
CA ASN A 103 6.50 3.93 -11.48
C ASN A 103 7.88 4.42 -11.93
N GLU A 104 8.05 5.73 -12.10
CA GLU A 104 9.30 6.30 -12.56
C GLU A 104 10.31 6.45 -11.42
N PHE A 105 9.89 6.94 -10.26
CA PHE A 105 10.77 7.36 -9.17
C PHE A 105 10.59 6.55 -7.89
N GLY A 106 9.69 5.57 -7.82
CA GLY A 106 9.34 4.93 -6.55
C GLY A 106 8.58 5.87 -5.62
N TYR A 107 8.05 5.34 -4.50
CA TYR A 107 7.24 6.16 -3.58
C TYR A 107 8.01 7.32 -2.96
N GLU A 108 9.30 7.11 -2.68
CA GLU A 108 10.15 8.06 -1.97
C GLU A 108 11.19 8.78 -2.84
N GLY A 109 11.05 8.75 -4.16
CA GLY A 109 12.00 9.43 -5.06
C GLY A 109 13.34 8.70 -5.25
N ARG A 110 13.32 7.36 -5.25
CA ARG A 110 14.45 6.43 -5.43
C ARG A 110 15.50 6.57 -4.33
N ASP A 111 15.11 6.16 -3.12
CA ASP A 111 15.96 6.19 -1.92
C ASP A 111 16.48 7.62 -1.62
N ASP A 112 15.60 8.62 -1.62
CA ASP A 112 15.97 9.99 -1.24
C ASP A 112 16.64 9.99 0.16
N PRO A 113 17.91 10.43 0.27
CA PRO A 113 18.66 10.33 1.52
C PRO A 113 18.15 11.26 2.63
N THR A 114 17.24 12.19 2.30
CA THR A 114 16.61 13.08 3.28
C THR A 114 15.42 12.43 3.98
N VAL A 115 14.99 11.26 3.50
CA VAL A 115 13.88 10.47 4.01
C VAL A 115 14.40 9.28 4.80
N ILE A 116 13.76 8.98 5.93
CA ILE A 116 14.05 7.82 6.75
C ILE A 116 12.85 6.89 6.81
N HIS A 117 13.11 5.62 7.10
CA HIS A 117 12.08 4.60 7.31
C HIS A 117 11.86 4.30 8.79
N PRO A 118 10.76 3.61 9.16
CA PRO A 118 10.49 3.22 10.54
C PRO A 118 11.64 2.43 11.19
N ARG A 119 12.33 1.59 10.41
CA ARG A 119 13.50 0.81 10.87
C ARG A 119 14.72 1.66 11.25
N ASP A 120 14.79 2.90 10.75
CA ASP A 120 15.93 3.80 10.97
C ASP A 120 15.73 4.69 12.21
N LEU A 121 14.57 4.61 12.86
CA LEU A 121 14.28 5.29 14.12
C LEU A 121 15.10 4.66 15.25
N LYS A 122 15.49 5.46 16.25
CA LYS A 122 16.19 4.95 17.45
C LYS A 122 15.36 3.92 18.21
N SER A 123 14.04 4.06 18.20
CA SER A 123 13.09 3.15 18.84
C SER A 123 11.89 2.94 17.91
N PRO A 124 12.02 2.06 16.89
CA PRO A 124 10.93 1.76 15.97
C PRO A 124 9.69 1.24 16.73
N PRO A 125 8.47 1.65 16.35
CA PRO A 125 7.26 1.07 16.93
C PRO A 125 7.14 -0.40 16.53
N THR A 126 6.60 -1.23 17.42
CA THR A 126 6.14 -2.58 17.06
C THR A 126 4.76 -2.45 16.44
N LEU A 127 4.66 -2.75 15.15
CA LEU A 127 3.41 -2.73 14.39
C LEU A 127 3.05 -4.16 13.98
N GLU A 128 1.77 -4.39 13.71
CA GLU A 128 1.32 -5.63 13.09
C GLU A 128 1.72 -5.70 11.62
N THR A 129 1.66 -6.90 11.04
CA THR A 129 1.91 -7.11 9.62
C THR A 129 0.67 -6.79 8.76
N ALA A 130 0.86 -6.67 7.45
CA ALA A 130 -0.19 -6.73 6.46
C ALA A 130 -0.90 -8.08 6.49
N GLU A 131 -0.19 -9.18 6.78
CA GLU A 131 -0.83 -10.50 6.96
C GLU A 131 -1.86 -10.47 8.10
N ASP A 132 -1.50 -9.89 9.24
CA ASP A 132 -2.39 -9.75 10.40
C ASP A 132 -3.59 -8.84 10.07
N TYR A 133 -3.35 -7.73 9.35
CA TYR A 133 -4.44 -6.89 8.85
C TYR A 133 -5.38 -7.67 7.94
N LEU A 134 -4.86 -8.41 6.96
CA LEU A 134 -5.67 -9.16 6.01
C LEU A 134 -6.46 -10.28 6.72
N LYS A 135 -5.93 -10.89 7.79
CA LYS A 135 -6.66 -11.89 8.61
C LYS A 135 -7.87 -11.30 9.36
N LYS A 136 -7.83 -10.02 9.72
CA LYS A 136 -8.92 -9.33 10.43
C LYS A 136 -10.11 -9.00 9.54
N GLN A 137 -9.95 -9.01 8.21
CA GLN A 137 -10.98 -8.57 7.28
C GLN A 137 -12.01 -9.66 6.95
N ASP A 138 -13.26 -9.24 6.77
CA ASP A 138 -14.30 -10.10 6.21
C ASP A 138 -14.30 -10.00 4.67
N TRP A 139 -13.48 -10.83 4.04
CA TRP A 139 -13.32 -10.84 2.59
C TRP A 139 -14.57 -11.25 1.82
N THR A 140 -15.48 -12.00 2.45
CA THR A 140 -16.74 -12.36 1.79
C THR A 140 -17.58 -11.12 1.53
N LYS A 141 -17.63 -10.18 2.48
CA LYS A 141 -18.32 -8.90 2.31
C LYS A 141 -17.60 -8.02 1.29
N ILE A 142 -16.28 -7.91 1.38
CA ILE A 142 -15.49 -7.02 0.50
C ILE A 142 -15.58 -7.46 -0.97
N LEU A 143 -15.51 -8.76 -1.26
CA LEU A 143 -15.54 -9.27 -2.63
C LEU A 143 -16.96 -9.37 -3.22
N SER A 144 -17.99 -9.26 -2.38
CA SER A 144 -19.40 -9.29 -2.81
C SER A 144 -19.99 -7.90 -3.13
N ALA A 145 -19.25 -6.83 -2.82
CA ALA A 145 -19.65 -5.44 -3.04
C ALA A 145 -19.33 -4.97 -4.46
#